data_AF-A0A919W362-F1
#
_entry.id   AF-A0A919W362-F1
#
_cell.length_a   1.000
_cell.length_b   1.000
_cell.length_c   1.000
_cell.angle_alpha   90.00
_cell.angle_beta   90.00
_cell.angle_gamma   90.00
#
_symmetry.space_group_name_H-M   'P 1'
#
loop_
_entity.id
_entity.type
_entity.pdbx_description
1 polymer ?
#
loop_
_entity_poly.entity_id
_entity_poly.type
_entity_poly.pdbx_seq_one_letter_code
_entity_poly.pdbx_strand_id
1 'polypeptide(L)'
;MATRLGTVGALAACLAAAGVELWLGITRSPAPDAQWTAGLAMGLLFVASGTAARLLRPSSQIGHGLSAMSLVTIANDINTTLELPSTMPGRALTVAVGVPAFWMQVPLSMHLILSYPRGRNHRPREQLAVRAATVAAAVISVLLLLTKTPVPLCAQWCGPSPFQLIADPGLYLTIRGAALLVMAGICGYGLVLLLRRTVVSPRERRRSAVTAAVAVLSALLFTGIVAELLAAYVDGGRLPALEGLYGLILGTLLVAAIPLLFVAGLTRQWLAFKTMGSLAGRAEHIDPGELETAMVRATGDPALRIAYRAADGWRDACHRPYHRPADLTVQRIGEPPRAALIHTPALAEETGLIRSVLALMHLAFPPPENRKPEPQPVPHAFVSYLREDSDAVDRLVADLRSCGITVWLDRTEILPGDRWAQVIKKAICDGGFFIACFSPAYAHRDKTHMNEELTIAVDELRKRPRDRRWFLPVLLEPCALPDRDLGGGESLDDLHHVDLSQDWESAVRLLVHAIMGSRPEVPTALEHAPGAQTP
;
A
#
# COMPACT_ATOMS: atom_id res chain seq x y z
N MET A 1 -23.53 10.20 -8.51
CA MET A 1 -24.20 10.43 -9.81
C MET A 1 -23.58 11.59 -10.59
N ALA A 2 -23.44 12.79 -10.01
CA ALA A 2 -22.86 13.97 -10.67
C ALA A 2 -21.44 13.77 -11.26
N THR A 3 -20.56 13.05 -10.57
CA THR A 3 -19.19 12.74 -11.05
C THR A 3 -19.17 11.80 -12.25
N ARG A 4 -20.11 10.86 -12.35
CA ARG A 4 -20.23 9.97 -13.53
C ARG A 4 -20.79 10.74 -14.74
N LEU A 5 -21.78 11.60 -14.53
CA LEU A 5 -22.32 12.45 -15.60
C LEU A 5 -21.25 13.39 -16.20
N GLY A 6 -20.44 14.03 -15.35
CA GLY A 6 -19.34 14.89 -15.81
C GLY A 6 -18.24 14.13 -16.56
N THR A 7 -18.01 12.87 -16.21
CA THR A 7 -17.03 12.01 -16.90
C THR A 7 -17.50 11.64 -18.32
N VAL A 8 -18.78 11.30 -18.47
CA VAL A 8 -19.38 10.99 -19.78
C VAL A 8 -19.40 12.21 -20.67
N GLY A 9 -19.77 13.39 -20.14
CA GLY A 9 -19.78 14.63 -20.93
C GLY A 9 -18.40 15.03 -21.44
N ALA A 10 -17.37 14.95 -20.59
CA ALA A 10 -16.00 15.25 -21.00
C ALA A 10 -15.45 14.25 -22.04
N LEU A 11 -15.77 12.97 -21.90
CA LEU A 11 -15.40 11.93 -22.87
C LEU A 11 -16.07 12.20 -24.23
N ALA A 12 -17.39 12.47 -24.23
CA ALA A 12 -18.14 12.78 -25.44
C ALA A 12 -17.57 14.02 -26.17
N ALA A 13 -17.24 15.08 -25.42
CA ALA A 13 -16.65 16.29 -26.00
C ALA A 13 -15.30 16.02 -26.68
N CYS A 14 -14.41 15.24 -26.03
CA CYS A 14 -13.10 14.92 -26.62
C CYS A 14 -13.23 14.00 -27.83
N LEU A 15 -14.12 13.00 -27.79
CA LEU A 15 -14.38 12.11 -28.93
C LEU A 15 -15.01 12.85 -30.11
N ALA A 16 -15.91 13.81 -29.84
CA ALA A 16 -16.45 14.67 -30.88
C ALA A 16 -15.36 15.53 -31.54
N ALA A 17 -14.47 16.13 -30.75
CA ALA A 17 -13.33 16.89 -31.27
C ALA A 17 -12.39 16.02 -32.13
N ALA A 18 -12.03 14.83 -31.64
CA ALA A 18 -11.22 13.87 -32.40
C ALA A 18 -11.92 13.40 -33.69
N GLY A 19 -13.24 13.24 -33.66
CA GLY A 19 -14.03 12.92 -34.85
C GLY A 19 -14.01 14.04 -35.90
N VAL A 20 -14.06 15.30 -35.46
CA VAL A 20 -13.91 16.46 -36.34
C VAL A 20 -12.52 16.50 -36.96
N GLU A 21 -11.46 16.30 -36.17
CA GLU A 21 -10.08 16.24 -36.65
C GLU A 21 -9.90 15.12 -37.69
N LEU A 22 -10.39 13.91 -37.40
CA LEU A 22 -10.34 12.77 -38.31
C LEU A 22 -11.08 13.06 -39.62
N TRP A 23 -12.29 13.63 -39.54
CA TRP A 23 -13.07 13.98 -40.72
C TRP A 23 -12.36 15.04 -41.59
N LEU A 24 -11.79 16.07 -40.96
CA LEU A 24 -11.02 17.11 -41.65
C LEU A 24 -9.75 16.53 -42.28
N GLY A 25 -9.03 15.66 -41.58
CA GLY A 25 -7.84 15.01 -42.10
C GLY A 25 -8.13 14.15 -43.33
N ILE A 26 -9.20 13.35 -43.31
CA ILE A 26 -9.56 12.49 -44.44
C ILE A 26 -10.05 13.31 -45.65
N THR A 27 -10.81 14.38 -45.41
CA THR A 27 -11.54 15.07 -46.49
C THR A 27 -10.84 16.31 -47.04
N ARG A 28 -9.96 16.94 -46.25
CA ARG A 28 -9.39 18.27 -46.56
C ARG A 28 -7.87 18.34 -46.51
N SER A 29 -7.18 17.38 -45.89
CA SER A 29 -5.72 17.39 -45.84
C SER A 29 -5.14 17.02 -47.21
N PRO A 30 -4.20 17.82 -47.76
CA PRO A 30 -3.60 17.57 -49.07
C PRO A 30 -2.68 16.33 -49.11
N ALA A 31 -2.16 15.89 -47.96
CA ALA A 31 -1.43 14.63 -47.83
C ALA A 31 -1.59 14.08 -46.40
N PRO A 32 -2.17 12.89 -46.20
CA PRO A 32 -2.17 12.26 -44.89
C PRO A 32 -0.76 11.79 -44.54
N ASP A 33 -0.02 12.62 -43.82
CA ASP A 33 1.33 12.35 -43.36
C ASP A 33 1.36 11.67 -41.98
N ALA A 34 2.55 11.21 -41.56
CA ALA A 34 2.70 10.57 -40.24
C ALA A 34 2.43 11.55 -39.07
N GLN A 35 2.42 12.86 -39.32
CA GLN A 35 2.29 13.87 -38.28
C GLN A 35 0.85 14.02 -37.80
N TRP A 36 -0.14 14.10 -38.70
CA TRP A 36 -1.55 14.22 -38.27
C TRP A 36 -2.03 12.95 -37.54
N THR A 37 -1.61 11.77 -37.99
CA THR A 37 -1.97 10.51 -37.31
C THR A 37 -1.37 10.44 -35.91
N ALA A 38 -0.15 10.91 -35.73
CA ALA A 38 0.50 11.01 -34.42
C ALA A 38 -0.20 12.03 -33.50
N GLY A 39 -0.62 13.19 -34.02
CA GLY A 39 -1.39 14.20 -33.30
C GLY A 39 -2.73 13.68 -32.79
N LEU A 40 -3.52 13.07 -33.66
CA LEU A 40 -4.80 12.46 -33.30
C LEU A 40 -4.63 11.34 -32.26
N ALA A 41 -3.63 10.47 -32.45
CA ALA A 41 -3.31 9.42 -31.48
C ALA A 41 -2.92 10.00 -30.12
N MET A 42 -2.19 11.11 -30.10
CA MET A 42 -1.84 11.83 -28.87
C MET A 42 -3.08 12.39 -28.17
N GLY A 43 -3.95 13.08 -28.92
CA GLY A 43 -5.23 13.60 -28.42
C GLY A 43 -6.03 12.51 -27.72
N LEU A 44 -6.19 11.35 -28.37
CA LEU A 44 -6.88 10.18 -27.83
C LEU A 44 -6.18 9.57 -26.61
N LEU A 45 -4.85 9.55 -26.57
CA LEU A 45 -4.10 9.08 -25.40
C LEU A 45 -4.37 9.94 -24.16
N PHE A 46 -4.48 11.25 -24.32
CA PHE A 46 -4.89 12.14 -23.23
C PHE A 46 -6.34 11.90 -22.79
N VAL A 47 -7.26 11.60 -23.72
CA VAL A 47 -8.65 11.21 -23.39
C VAL A 47 -8.68 9.94 -22.55
N ALA A 48 -7.99 8.90 -23.01
CA ALA A 48 -7.91 7.61 -22.33
C ALA A 48 -7.30 7.78 -20.93
N SER A 49 -6.21 8.53 -20.84
CA SER A 49 -5.51 8.79 -19.57
C SER A 49 -6.34 9.64 -18.61
N GLY A 50 -7.04 10.66 -19.10
CA GLY A 50 -7.97 11.45 -18.29
C GLY A 50 -9.14 10.63 -17.76
N THR A 51 -9.69 9.74 -18.58
CA THR A 51 -10.76 8.82 -18.20
C THR A 51 -10.27 7.81 -17.16
N ALA A 52 -9.11 7.17 -17.40
CA ALA A 52 -8.47 6.28 -16.45
C ALA A 52 -8.18 6.98 -15.11
N ALA A 53 -7.66 8.20 -15.12
CA ALA A 53 -7.39 8.98 -13.91
C ALA A 53 -8.68 9.27 -13.10
N ARG A 54 -9.81 9.55 -13.76
CA ARG A 54 -11.11 9.72 -13.08
C ARG A 54 -11.63 8.43 -12.47
N LEU A 55 -11.42 7.29 -13.12
CA LEU A 55 -11.81 5.97 -12.61
C LEU A 55 -10.94 5.55 -11.41
N LEU A 56 -9.63 5.76 -11.50
CA LEU A 56 -8.67 5.43 -10.43
C LEU A 56 -8.83 6.34 -9.21
N ARG A 57 -9.11 7.63 -9.42
CA ARG A 57 -9.19 8.61 -8.33
C ARG A 57 -10.28 9.66 -8.58
N PRO A 58 -11.56 9.35 -8.33
CA PRO A 58 -12.69 10.24 -8.63
C PRO A 58 -12.64 11.60 -7.92
N SER A 59 -11.95 11.68 -6.79
CA SER A 59 -11.78 12.92 -6.01
C SER A 59 -10.66 13.83 -6.53
N SER A 60 -9.79 13.34 -7.43
CA SER A 60 -8.70 14.12 -8.00
C SER A 60 -9.16 14.91 -9.22
N GLN A 61 -8.67 16.15 -9.35
CA GLN A 61 -8.94 16.98 -10.52
C GLN A 61 -7.99 16.69 -11.70
N ILE A 62 -6.98 15.83 -11.52
CA ILE A 62 -6.01 15.47 -12.58
C ILE A 62 -6.70 14.92 -13.84
N GLY A 63 -7.73 14.09 -13.69
CA GLY A 63 -8.48 13.56 -14.83
C GLY A 63 -9.21 14.65 -15.64
N HIS A 64 -9.66 15.73 -15.00
CA HIS A 64 -10.22 16.88 -15.71
C HIS A 64 -9.15 17.66 -16.47
N GLY A 65 -7.99 17.89 -15.84
CA GLY A 65 -6.88 18.57 -16.50
C GLY A 65 -6.34 17.80 -17.71
N LEU A 66 -6.28 16.47 -17.65
CA LEU A 66 -5.88 15.63 -18.79
C LEU A 66 -6.89 15.67 -19.94
N SER A 67 -8.21 15.66 -19.66
CA SER A 67 -9.21 15.87 -20.72
C SER A 67 -9.16 17.28 -21.31
N ALA A 68 -8.95 18.30 -20.48
CA ALA A 68 -8.74 19.66 -20.97
C ALA A 68 -7.51 19.73 -21.88
N MET A 69 -6.44 18.99 -21.54
CA MET A 69 -5.22 18.91 -22.35
C MET A 69 -5.52 18.29 -23.71
N SER A 70 -6.27 17.19 -23.75
CA SER A 70 -6.72 16.59 -25.02
C SER A 70 -7.44 17.59 -25.92
N LEU A 71 -8.40 18.36 -25.37
CA LEU A 71 -9.14 19.35 -26.16
C LEU A 71 -8.25 20.45 -26.73
N VAL A 72 -7.31 20.98 -25.95
CA VAL A 72 -6.38 22.01 -26.45
C VAL A 72 -5.32 21.44 -27.41
N THR A 73 -4.94 20.17 -27.27
CA THR A 73 -4.07 19.49 -28.22
C THR A 73 -4.77 19.30 -29.56
N ILE A 74 -5.97 18.70 -29.57
CA ILE A 74 -6.77 18.49 -30.79
C ILE A 74 -7.06 19.82 -31.50
N ALA A 75 -7.45 20.86 -30.75
CA ALA A 75 -7.74 22.17 -31.31
C ALA A 75 -6.48 22.83 -31.93
N ASN A 76 -5.31 22.63 -31.34
CA ASN A 76 -4.05 23.05 -31.94
C ASN A 76 -3.71 22.23 -33.18
N ASP A 77 -3.86 20.92 -33.14
CA ASP A 77 -3.47 20.00 -34.23
C ASP A 77 -4.31 20.25 -35.49
N ILE A 78 -5.61 20.55 -35.34
CA ILE A 78 -6.46 20.99 -36.45
C ILE A 78 -5.89 22.25 -37.13
N ASN A 79 -5.22 23.12 -36.37
CA ASN A 79 -4.67 24.38 -36.88
C ASN A 79 -3.25 24.23 -37.44
N THR A 80 -2.43 23.34 -36.89
CA THR A 80 -0.98 23.26 -37.17
C THR A 80 -0.50 21.96 -37.81
N THR A 81 -1.30 20.90 -37.82
CA THR A 81 -0.82 19.57 -38.22
C THR A 81 -1.59 19.02 -39.42
N LEU A 82 -2.85 19.44 -39.62
CA LEU A 82 -3.66 19.03 -40.76
C LEU A 82 -3.33 19.74 -42.09
N GLU A 83 -2.36 20.65 -42.11
CA GLU A 83 -1.96 21.46 -43.27
C GLU A 83 -3.16 22.04 -44.09
N LEU A 84 -4.22 22.45 -43.39
CA LEU A 84 -5.47 22.84 -44.04
C LEU A 84 -5.24 24.04 -44.98
N PRO A 85 -5.78 24.02 -46.23
CA PRO A 85 -5.64 25.11 -47.18
C PRO A 85 -6.17 26.44 -46.62
N SER A 86 -5.46 27.55 -46.87
CA SER A 86 -5.91 28.90 -46.46
C SER A 86 -7.25 29.32 -47.07
N THR A 87 -7.61 28.77 -48.23
CA THR A 87 -8.87 29.01 -48.93
C THR A 87 -10.05 28.22 -48.37
N MET A 88 -9.82 27.31 -47.41
CA MET A 88 -10.88 26.48 -46.85
C MET A 88 -11.92 27.31 -46.07
N PRO A 89 -13.23 27.13 -46.32
CA PRO A 89 -14.27 27.72 -45.49
C PRO A 89 -14.09 27.30 -44.02
N GLY A 90 -14.02 28.28 -43.11
CA GLY A 90 -13.78 28.03 -41.69
C GLY A 90 -12.32 27.97 -41.26
N ARG A 91 -11.33 28.13 -42.16
CA ARG A 91 -9.90 28.20 -41.77
C ARG A 91 -9.65 29.31 -40.72
N ALA A 92 -10.28 30.47 -40.87
CA ALA A 92 -10.17 31.56 -39.90
C ALA A 92 -10.60 31.14 -38.47
N LEU A 93 -11.62 30.29 -38.33
CA LEU A 93 -12.06 29.76 -37.04
C LEU A 93 -11.02 28.80 -36.45
N THR A 94 -10.46 27.91 -37.27
CA THR A 94 -9.40 26.99 -36.82
C THR A 94 -8.16 27.75 -36.33
N VAL A 95 -7.80 28.87 -36.96
CA VAL A 95 -6.73 29.77 -36.50
C VAL A 95 -7.09 30.47 -35.20
N ALA A 96 -8.30 31.04 -35.10
CA ALA A 96 -8.79 31.74 -33.93
C ALA A 96 -8.84 30.85 -32.68
N VAL A 97 -9.13 29.56 -32.84
CA VAL A 97 -9.18 28.58 -31.74
C VAL A 97 -7.81 27.95 -31.49
N GLY A 98 -7.08 27.60 -32.55
CA GLY A 98 -5.83 26.87 -32.47
C GLY A 98 -4.68 27.68 -31.87
N VAL A 99 -4.59 28.99 -32.16
CA VAL A 99 -3.54 29.85 -31.58
C VAL A 99 -3.67 29.90 -30.04
N PRO A 100 -4.83 30.24 -29.45
CA PRO A 100 -5.00 30.12 -28.00
C PRO A 100 -4.79 28.71 -27.47
N ALA A 101 -5.24 27.68 -28.20
CA ALA A 101 -5.09 26.30 -27.77
C ALA A 101 -3.61 25.91 -27.58
N PHE A 102 -2.73 26.28 -28.51
CA PHE A 102 -1.28 26.08 -28.40
C PHE A 102 -0.72 26.67 -27.09
N TRP A 103 -0.98 27.97 -26.85
CA TRP A 103 -0.40 28.68 -25.71
C TRP A 103 -1.02 28.26 -24.37
N MET A 104 -2.22 27.67 -24.37
CA MET A 104 -2.84 27.11 -23.17
C MET A 104 -2.26 25.76 -22.73
N GLN A 105 -1.51 25.07 -23.60
CA GLN A 105 -0.87 23.79 -23.22
C GLN A 105 0.17 23.98 -22.11
N VAL A 106 0.93 25.08 -22.11
CA VAL A 106 1.94 25.40 -21.09
C VAL A 106 1.33 25.60 -19.69
N PRO A 107 0.39 26.55 -19.46
CA PRO A 107 -0.21 26.75 -18.14
C PRO A 107 -0.97 25.51 -17.66
N LEU A 108 -1.60 24.77 -18.56
CA LEU A 108 -2.30 23.54 -18.19
C LEU A 108 -1.34 22.42 -17.76
N SER A 109 -0.21 22.28 -18.46
CA SER A 109 0.87 21.36 -18.07
C SER A 109 1.45 21.74 -16.72
N MET A 110 1.75 23.02 -16.52
CA MET A 110 2.24 23.54 -15.24
C MET A 110 1.25 23.27 -14.10
N HIS A 111 -0.05 23.48 -14.33
CA HIS A 111 -1.09 23.17 -13.38
C HIS A 111 -1.12 21.67 -13.05
N LEU A 112 -1.11 20.79 -14.05
CA LEU A 112 -1.10 19.33 -13.86
C LEU A 112 0.12 18.88 -13.04
N ILE A 113 1.31 19.40 -13.36
CA ILE A 113 2.57 19.02 -12.71
C ILE A 113 2.61 19.50 -11.25
N LEU A 114 2.29 20.78 -11.00
CA LEU A 114 2.36 21.34 -9.64
C LEU A 114 1.24 20.81 -8.73
N SER A 115 0.08 20.47 -9.31
CA SER A 115 -1.09 20.03 -8.55
C SER A 115 -1.12 18.54 -8.25
N TYR A 116 -0.25 17.76 -8.89
CA TYR A 116 -0.16 16.33 -8.70
C TYR A 116 0.21 15.95 -7.26
N PRO A 117 -0.42 14.90 -6.68
CA PRO A 117 -1.43 14.00 -7.27
C PRO A 117 -2.89 14.41 -7.02
N ARG A 118 -3.12 15.51 -6.29
CA ARG A 118 -4.45 15.92 -5.82
C ARG A 118 -5.25 16.67 -6.90
N GLY A 119 -4.58 17.26 -7.88
CA GLY A 119 -5.18 18.11 -8.89
C GLY A 119 -5.54 19.52 -8.39
N ARG A 120 -5.09 19.90 -7.18
CA ARG A 120 -5.27 21.25 -6.63
C ARG A 120 -3.99 21.82 -6.04
N ASN A 121 -3.63 23.03 -6.44
CA ASN A 121 -2.50 23.77 -5.89
C ASN A 121 -2.93 24.46 -4.58
N HIS A 122 -2.22 24.17 -3.49
CA HIS A 122 -2.48 24.78 -2.18
C HIS A 122 -1.39 25.78 -1.79
N ARG A 123 -0.23 25.76 -2.47
CA ARG A 123 0.89 26.65 -2.16
C ARG A 123 0.74 27.97 -2.92
N PRO A 124 0.88 29.13 -2.27
CA PRO A 124 0.63 30.43 -2.90
C PRO A 124 1.60 30.72 -4.05
N ARG A 125 2.86 30.30 -3.94
CA ARG A 125 3.86 30.45 -5.02
C ARG A 125 3.53 29.61 -6.26
N GLU A 126 3.01 28.40 -6.09
CA GLU A 126 2.58 27.53 -7.20
C GLU A 126 1.31 28.10 -7.88
N GLN A 127 0.37 28.64 -7.09
CA GLN A 127 -0.82 29.31 -7.61
C GLN A 127 -0.47 30.56 -8.41
N LEU A 128 0.45 31.39 -7.89
CA LEU A 128 0.95 32.57 -8.60
C LEU A 128 1.59 32.18 -9.93
N ALA A 129 2.42 31.14 -9.93
CA ALA A 129 3.11 30.67 -11.14
C ALA A 129 2.11 30.22 -12.23
N VAL A 130 1.10 29.42 -11.86
CA VAL A 130 0.06 29.00 -12.80
C VAL A 130 -0.77 30.18 -13.30
N ARG A 131 -1.17 31.11 -12.41
CA ARG A 131 -1.93 32.31 -12.82
C ARG A 131 -1.12 33.18 -13.78
N ALA A 132 0.17 33.39 -13.49
CA ALA A 132 1.07 34.14 -14.37
C ALA A 132 1.18 33.45 -15.74
N ALA A 133 1.33 32.12 -15.78
CA ALA A 133 1.33 31.34 -17.01
C ALA A 133 0.03 31.52 -17.81
N THR A 134 -1.13 31.44 -17.15
CA THR A 134 -2.44 31.60 -17.81
C THR A 134 -2.65 33.00 -18.36
N VAL A 135 -2.30 34.04 -17.60
CA VAL A 135 -2.41 35.44 -18.05
C VAL A 135 -1.46 35.69 -19.22
N ALA A 136 -0.21 35.24 -19.12
CA ALA A 136 0.76 35.38 -20.20
C ALA A 136 0.27 34.66 -21.47
N ALA A 137 -0.27 33.45 -21.35
CA ALA A 137 -0.82 32.71 -22.48
C ALA A 137 -1.98 33.46 -23.14
N ALA A 138 -2.89 34.05 -22.36
CA ALA A 138 -4.01 34.83 -22.88
C ALA A 138 -3.52 36.09 -23.62
N VAL A 139 -2.61 36.85 -23.03
CA VAL A 139 -2.02 38.06 -23.65
C VAL A 139 -1.28 37.72 -24.93
N ILE A 140 -0.43 36.69 -24.90
CA ILE A 140 0.31 36.20 -26.08
C ILE A 140 -0.66 35.77 -27.18
N SER A 141 -1.73 35.06 -26.83
CA SER A 141 -2.73 34.60 -27.81
C SER A 141 -3.40 35.77 -28.51
N VAL A 142 -3.78 36.81 -27.78
CA VAL A 142 -4.36 38.03 -28.36
C VAL A 142 -3.34 38.70 -29.27
N LEU A 143 -2.11 38.95 -28.79
CA LEU A 143 -1.06 39.62 -29.58
C LEU A 143 -0.78 38.87 -30.88
N LEU A 144 -0.67 37.54 -30.84
CA LEU A 144 -0.42 36.73 -32.02
C LEU A 144 -1.63 36.69 -32.95
N LEU A 145 -2.87 36.65 -32.44
CA LEU A 145 -4.05 36.73 -33.31
C LEU A 145 -4.15 38.09 -34.02
N LEU A 146 -3.70 39.18 -33.40
CA LEU A 146 -3.70 40.52 -34.00
C LEU A 146 -2.62 40.70 -35.08
N THR A 147 -1.51 39.96 -34.99
CA THR A 147 -0.36 40.10 -35.90
C THR A 147 -0.16 38.90 -36.84
N LYS A 148 -0.94 37.81 -36.73
CA LYS A 148 -0.71 36.58 -37.49
C LYS A 148 -0.81 36.80 -39.00
N THR A 149 0.34 36.88 -39.63
CA THR A 149 0.57 36.85 -41.07
C THR A 149 1.09 35.47 -41.51
N PRO A 150 0.71 34.98 -42.70
CA PRO A 150 1.40 33.86 -43.34
C PRO A 150 2.91 34.13 -43.45
N VAL A 151 3.72 33.14 -43.10
CA VAL A 151 5.19 33.19 -43.21
C VAL A 151 5.68 32.11 -44.17
N PRO A 152 6.83 32.29 -44.86
CA PRO A 152 7.33 31.33 -45.84
C PRO A 152 7.49 29.90 -45.31
N LEU A 153 7.78 29.74 -44.01
CA LEU A 153 7.96 28.44 -43.36
C LEU A 153 6.76 27.49 -43.44
N CYS A 154 5.54 28.00 -43.63
CA CYS A 154 4.30 27.20 -43.58
C CYS A 154 3.45 27.37 -44.84
N ALA A 155 4.11 27.62 -45.99
CA ALA A 155 3.51 27.73 -47.32
C ALA A 155 2.14 28.44 -47.30
N GLN A 156 1.08 27.82 -47.83
CA GLN A 156 -0.27 28.38 -47.85
C GLN A 156 -1.19 27.88 -46.72
N TRP A 157 -0.69 27.07 -45.79
CA TRP A 157 -1.53 26.44 -44.78
C TRP A 157 -1.59 27.22 -43.47
N CYS A 158 -0.69 28.17 -43.20
CA CYS A 158 -0.72 28.97 -41.96
C CYS A 158 -2.00 29.80 -41.73
N GLY A 159 -2.68 30.22 -42.81
CA GLY A 159 -3.90 31.06 -42.79
C GLY A 159 -3.75 32.42 -42.08
N PRO A 160 -4.33 33.52 -42.59
CA PRO A 160 -4.42 34.76 -41.82
C PRO A 160 -5.38 34.58 -40.63
N SER A 161 -5.16 35.36 -39.56
CA SER A 161 -6.11 35.42 -38.45
C SER A 161 -7.35 36.24 -38.84
N PRO A 162 -8.57 35.88 -38.40
CA PRO A 162 -9.76 36.71 -38.59
C PRO A 162 -9.68 38.07 -37.87
N PHE A 163 -8.80 38.19 -36.88
CA PHE A 163 -8.60 39.40 -36.08
C PHE A 163 -7.32 40.15 -36.46
N GLN A 164 -6.73 39.83 -37.61
CA GLN A 164 -5.48 40.45 -38.03
C GLN A 164 -5.67 41.97 -38.21
N LEU A 165 -4.94 42.76 -37.43
CA LEU A 165 -4.90 44.22 -37.53
C LEU A 165 -3.62 44.71 -38.21
N ILE A 166 -2.51 43.99 -38.04
CA ILE A 166 -1.20 44.37 -38.58
C ILE A 166 -0.68 43.22 -39.44
N ALA A 167 -0.40 43.52 -40.71
CA ALA A 167 0.15 42.58 -41.67
C ALA A 167 1.68 42.73 -41.79
N ASP A 168 2.40 42.36 -40.74
CA ASP A 168 3.86 42.38 -40.70
C ASP A 168 4.43 41.03 -40.22
N PRO A 169 5.03 40.22 -41.12
CA PRO A 169 5.70 38.96 -40.79
C PRO A 169 6.85 39.10 -39.78
N GLY A 170 7.62 40.19 -39.85
CA GLY A 170 8.74 40.43 -38.93
C GLY A 170 8.23 40.70 -37.51
N LEU A 171 7.18 41.52 -37.39
CA LEU A 171 6.52 41.78 -36.11
C LEU A 171 5.91 40.50 -35.52
N TYR A 172 5.20 39.70 -36.33
CA TYR A 172 4.62 38.42 -35.89
C TYR A 172 5.70 37.48 -35.33
N LEU A 173 6.79 37.29 -36.09
CA LEU A 173 7.89 36.42 -35.66
C LEU A 173 8.57 36.96 -34.39
N THR A 174 8.71 38.28 -34.26
CA THR A 174 9.34 38.93 -33.08
C THR A 174 8.49 38.70 -31.84
N ILE A 175 7.17 38.93 -31.93
CA ILE A 175 6.21 38.67 -30.86
C ILE A 175 6.22 37.18 -30.49
N ARG A 176 6.22 36.27 -31.48
CA ARG A 176 6.28 34.82 -31.24
C ARG A 176 7.57 34.40 -30.53
N GLY A 177 8.71 34.96 -30.92
CA GLY A 177 10.00 34.70 -30.25
C GLY A 177 10.01 35.20 -28.80
N ALA A 178 9.57 36.44 -28.57
CA ALA A 178 9.44 36.99 -27.22
C ALA A 178 8.48 36.17 -26.34
N ALA A 179 7.36 35.73 -26.91
CA ALA A 179 6.38 34.89 -26.23
C ALA A 179 6.98 33.54 -25.78
N LEU A 180 7.81 32.90 -26.60
CA LEU A 180 8.52 31.68 -26.21
C LEU A 180 9.49 31.94 -25.05
N LEU A 181 10.25 33.04 -25.07
CA LEU A 181 11.17 33.37 -23.96
C LEU A 181 10.42 33.61 -22.64
N VAL A 182 9.29 34.32 -22.69
CA VAL A 182 8.42 34.53 -21.52
C VAL A 182 7.93 33.19 -20.96
N MET A 183 7.44 32.29 -21.83
CA MET A 183 6.99 30.96 -21.40
C MET A 183 8.14 30.10 -20.87
N ALA A 184 9.34 30.18 -21.48
CA ALA A 184 10.53 29.50 -20.99
C ALA A 184 10.86 29.91 -19.56
N GLY A 185 10.83 31.21 -19.26
CA GLY A 185 11.07 31.74 -17.92
C GLY A 185 10.04 31.25 -16.90
N ILE A 186 8.75 31.22 -17.28
CA ILE A 186 7.67 30.72 -16.43
C ILE A 186 7.81 29.22 -16.16
N CYS A 187 8.12 28.43 -17.20
CA CYS A 187 8.41 26.99 -17.06
C CYS A 187 9.63 26.75 -16.17
N GLY A 188 10.71 27.51 -16.36
CA GLY A 188 11.91 27.46 -15.53
C GLY A 188 11.62 27.77 -14.07
N TYR A 189 10.80 28.78 -13.79
CA TYR A 189 10.34 29.07 -12.43
C TYR A 189 9.51 27.92 -11.84
N GLY A 190 8.61 27.31 -12.63
CA GLY A 190 7.89 26.11 -12.23
C GLY A 190 8.82 24.93 -11.89
N LEU A 191 9.86 24.71 -12.70
CA LEU A 191 10.88 23.70 -12.46
C LEU A 191 11.65 23.98 -11.17
N VAL A 192 12.03 25.24 -10.91
CA VAL A 192 12.69 25.63 -9.64
C VAL A 192 11.78 25.35 -8.45
N LEU A 193 10.48 25.61 -8.54
CA LEU A 193 9.52 25.28 -7.47
C LEU A 193 9.47 23.76 -7.23
N LEU A 194 9.48 22.95 -8.29
CA LEU A 194 9.54 21.48 -8.19
C LEU A 194 10.86 20.99 -7.61
N LEU A 195 12.00 21.55 -8.02
CA LEU A 195 13.30 21.16 -7.49
C LEU A 195 13.45 21.55 -6.03
N ARG A 196 12.98 22.73 -5.62
CA ARG A 196 12.92 23.11 -4.20
C ARG A 196 12.06 22.13 -3.40
N ARG A 197 10.94 21.69 -3.97
CA ARG A 197 10.07 20.67 -3.36
C ARG A 197 10.81 19.33 -3.17
N THR A 198 11.60 18.88 -4.15
CA THR A 198 12.34 17.61 -4.04
C THR A 198 13.57 17.67 -3.14
N VAL A 199 14.22 18.83 -3.02
CA VAL A 199 15.38 19.04 -2.14
C VAL A 199 14.97 19.14 -0.67
N VAL A 200 13.81 19.74 -0.38
CA VAL A 200 13.33 19.96 1.00
C VAL A 200 12.82 18.66 1.65
N SER A 201 12.26 17.71 0.89
CA SER A 201 11.76 16.45 1.44
C SER A 201 12.20 15.22 0.62
N PRO A 202 13.01 14.31 1.19
CA PRO A 202 13.45 13.07 0.53
C PRO A 202 12.31 12.15 0.08
N ARG A 203 11.10 12.28 0.66
CA ARG A 203 9.91 11.55 0.18
C ARG A 203 9.11 12.31 -0.86
N GLU A 204 9.10 13.66 -0.84
CA GLU A 204 8.66 14.40 -2.01
C GLU A 204 9.55 14.09 -3.21
N ARG A 205 10.86 13.83 -3.05
CA ARG A 205 11.72 13.31 -4.13
C ARG A 205 11.22 11.96 -4.69
N ARG A 206 10.80 11.01 -3.84
CA ARG A 206 10.31 9.69 -4.28
C ARG A 206 8.90 9.75 -4.91
N ARG A 207 8.04 10.68 -4.47
CA ARG A 207 6.70 10.94 -5.05
C ARG A 207 6.72 11.82 -6.29
N SER A 208 7.68 12.75 -6.35
CA SER A 208 7.84 13.69 -7.44
C SER A 208 8.71 13.15 -8.55
N ALA A 209 9.16 11.89 -8.49
CA ALA A 209 9.88 11.27 -9.61
C ALA A 209 9.02 11.32 -10.89
N VAL A 210 7.72 11.07 -10.78
CA VAL A 210 6.75 11.22 -11.88
C VAL A 210 6.67 12.67 -12.36
N THR A 211 6.45 13.64 -11.47
CA THR A 211 6.32 15.05 -11.86
C THR A 211 7.63 15.67 -12.33
N ALA A 212 8.77 15.22 -11.82
CA ALA A 212 10.10 15.64 -12.24
C ALA A 212 10.43 15.05 -13.60
N ALA A 213 10.13 13.76 -13.84
CA ALA A 213 10.27 13.16 -15.17
C ALA A 213 9.39 13.90 -16.18
N VAL A 214 8.12 14.14 -15.86
CA VAL A 214 7.21 14.92 -16.73
C VAL A 214 7.72 16.35 -16.96
N ALA A 215 8.22 17.03 -15.92
CA ALA A 215 8.77 18.39 -16.06
C ALA A 215 10.03 18.41 -16.94
N VAL A 216 10.92 17.44 -16.80
CA VAL A 216 12.11 17.29 -17.65
C VAL A 216 11.71 17.00 -19.09
N LEU A 217 10.79 16.05 -19.31
CA LEU A 217 10.25 15.75 -20.64
C LEU A 217 9.62 16.98 -21.30
N SER A 218 8.82 17.75 -20.54
CA SER A 218 8.20 18.99 -21.01
C SER A 218 9.24 20.07 -21.34
N ALA A 219 10.31 20.18 -20.54
CA ALA A 219 11.40 21.12 -20.77
C ALA A 219 12.24 20.75 -22.01
N LEU A 220 12.52 19.46 -22.22
CA LEU A 220 13.19 18.96 -23.42
C LEU A 220 12.36 19.27 -24.67
N LEU A 221 11.05 19.00 -24.63
CA LEU A 221 10.14 19.31 -25.72
C LEU A 221 10.15 20.81 -26.05
N PHE A 222 10.01 21.66 -25.02
CA PHE A 222 9.99 23.11 -25.18
C PHE A 222 11.33 23.64 -25.74
N THR A 223 12.45 23.07 -25.32
CA THR A 223 13.78 23.41 -25.85
C THR A 223 13.90 23.07 -27.33
N GLY A 224 13.34 21.94 -27.76
CA GLY A 224 13.25 21.58 -29.18
C GLY A 224 12.49 22.62 -30.00
N ILE A 225 11.33 23.07 -29.52
CA ILE A 225 10.51 24.11 -30.19
C ILE A 225 11.27 25.43 -30.30
N VAL A 226 12.00 25.84 -29.25
CA VAL A 226 12.80 27.06 -29.26
C VAL A 226 13.97 26.94 -30.24
N ALA A 227 14.65 25.80 -30.28
CA ALA A 227 15.73 25.54 -31.22
C ALA A 227 15.24 25.57 -32.68
N GLU A 228 14.05 25.01 -32.94
CA GLU A 228 13.40 25.05 -34.25
C GLU A 228 13.12 26.49 -34.70
N LEU A 229 12.55 27.31 -33.81
CA LEU A 229 12.28 28.72 -34.11
C LEU A 229 13.57 29.53 -34.31
N LEU A 230 14.60 29.31 -33.50
CA LEU A 230 15.88 30.00 -33.63
C LEU A 230 16.55 29.70 -34.97
N ALA A 231 16.50 28.45 -35.42
CA ALA A 231 17.07 28.11 -36.71
C ALA A 231 16.27 28.67 -37.89
N ALA A 232 14.95 28.82 -37.74
CA ALA A 232 14.13 29.58 -38.69
C ALA A 232 14.56 31.05 -38.81
N TYR A 233 15.10 31.64 -37.73
CA TYR A 233 15.62 33.01 -37.71
C TYR A 233 17.02 33.15 -38.30
N VAL A 234 17.88 32.13 -38.17
CA VAL A 234 19.31 32.23 -38.52
C VAL A 234 19.59 31.79 -39.96
N ASP A 235 18.94 30.72 -40.47
CA ASP A 235 19.28 30.10 -41.77
C ASP A 235 18.12 30.11 -42.78
N GLY A 236 17.12 30.98 -42.61
CA GLY A 236 15.96 31.02 -43.51
C GLY A 236 15.15 29.72 -43.53
N GLY A 237 15.24 28.91 -42.47
CA GLY A 237 14.43 27.70 -42.28
C GLY A 237 15.08 26.37 -42.65
N ARG A 238 16.40 26.30 -42.90
CA ARG A 238 17.10 25.01 -43.08
C ARG A 238 17.85 24.59 -41.82
N LEU A 239 17.19 23.81 -40.96
CA LEU A 239 17.88 22.97 -39.99
C LEU A 239 18.48 21.75 -40.70
N PRO A 240 19.65 21.24 -40.30
CA PRO A 240 20.10 19.95 -40.76
C PRO A 240 19.18 18.84 -40.22
N ALA A 241 18.76 18.00 -41.14
CA ALA A 241 17.90 16.85 -40.98
C ALA A 241 18.31 15.84 -39.88
N LEU A 242 17.77 16.02 -38.67
CA LEU A 242 17.08 14.91 -37.99
C LEU A 242 15.62 14.80 -38.50
N GLU A 243 15.38 15.29 -39.74
CA GLU A 243 14.12 15.77 -40.32
C GLU A 243 13.25 14.64 -40.86
N GLY A 244 12.40 14.10 -40.01
CA GLY A 244 11.19 13.46 -40.46
C GLY A 244 10.78 12.45 -39.44
N LEU A 245 10.96 11.19 -39.76
CA LEU A 245 10.44 10.10 -38.96
C LEU A 245 11.07 10.01 -37.55
N TYR A 246 12.39 10.19 -37.42
CA TYR A 246 13.06 10.09 -36.11
C TYR A 246 12.71 11.21 -35.14
N GLY A 247 12.71 12.47 -35.61
CA GLY A 247 12.27 13.62 -34.82
C GLY A 247 10.80 13.51 -34.43
N LEU A 248 9.94 13.08 -35.37
CA LEU A 248 8.52 12.82 -35.11
C LEU A 248 8.31 11.71 -34.09
N ILE A 249 8.99 10.57 -34.23
CA ILE A 249 8.92 9.45 -33.28
C ILE A 249 9.38 9.90 -31.90
N LEU A 250 10.54 10.57 -31.79
CA LEU A 250 11.07 11.01 -30.51
C LEU A 250 10.15 12.04 -29.84
N GLY A 251 9.68 13.04 -30.59
CA GLY A 251 8.71 14.03 -30.09
C GLY A 251 7.41 13.36 -29.61
N THR A 252 6.86 12.44 -30.41
CA THR A 252 5.65 11.69 -30.06
C THR A 252 5.85 10.86 -28.80
N LEU A 253 6.98 10.16 -28.66
CA LEU A 253 7.29 9.36 -27.47
C LEU A 253 7.42 10.24 -26.22
N LEU A 254 8.06 11.41 -26.33
CA LEU A 254 8.22 12.35 -25.21
C LEU A 254 6.87 12.89 -24.73
N VAL A 255 5.98 13.29 -25.65
CA VAL A 255 4.64 13.78 -25.29
C VAL A 255 3.77 12.64 -24.77
N ALA A 256 3.83 11.45 -25.37
CA ALA A 256 3.05 10.28 -24.94
C ALA A 256 3.44 9.80 -23.53
N ALA A 257 4.71 9.94 -23.16
CA ALA A 257 5.19 9.61 -21.83
C ALA A 257 4.51 10.45 -20.73
N ILE A 258 4.11 11.70 -21.03
CA ILE A 258 3.50 12.61 -20.04
C ILE A 258 2.20 12.02 -19.44
N PRO A 259 1.13 11.77 -20.22
CA PRO A 259 -0.12 11.25 -19.68
C PRO A 259 0.04 9.83 -19.09
N LEU A 260 0.91 9.00 -19.68
CA LEU A 260 1.20 7.65 -19.18
C LEU A 260 1.85 7.68 -17.79
N LEU A 261 2.82 8.58 -17.56
CA LEU A 261 3.49 8.74 -16.27
C LEU A 261 2.50 9.21 -15.19
N PHE A 262 1.56 10.11 -15.53
CA PHE A 262 0.50 10.51 -14.61
C PHE A 262 -0.39 9.33 -14.21
N VAL A 263 -0.85 8.53 -15.18
CA VAL A 263 -1.70 7.36 -14.89
C VAL A 263 -0.93 6.32 -14.10
N ALA A 264 0.30 5.97 -14.48
CA ALA A 264 1.14 5.02 -13.74
C ALA A 264 1.34 5.45 -12.27
N GLY A 265 1.58 6.74 -12.05
CA GLY A 265 1.70 7.32 -10.71
C GLY A 265 0.40 7.19 -9.89
N LEU A 266 -0.76 7.46 -10.50
CA LEU A 266 -2.06 7.32 -9.87
C LEU A 266 -2.42 5.84 -9.59
N THR A 267 -2.15 4.94 -10.52
CA THR A 267 -2.38 3.50 -10.35
C THR A 267 -1.57 2.95 -9.18
N ARG A 268 -0.31 3.36 -9.06
CA ARG A 268 0.55 2.96 -7.93
C ARG A 268 -0.03 3.41 -6.58
N GLN A 269 -0.57 4.63 -6.51
CA GLN A 269 -1.22 5.13 -5.29
C GLN A 269 -2.54 4.40 -5.00
N TRP A 270 -3.34 4.15 -6.03
CA TRP A 270 -4.61 3.44 -5.90
C TRP A 270 -4.43 2.00 -5.40
N LEU A 271 -3.44 1.28 -5.95
CA LEU A 271 -3.08 -0.06 -5.49
C LEU A 271 -2.70 -0.08 -4.01
N ALA A 272 -1.89 0.89 -3.56
CA ALA A 272 -1.52 1.04 -2.15
C ALA A 272 -2.74 1.22 -1.23
N PHE A 273 -3.72 2.05 -1.63
CA PHE A 273 -4.97 2.21 -0.87
C PHE A 273 -5.85 0.95 -0.89
N LYS A 274 -5.92 0.24 -2.02
CA LYS A 274 -6.71 -1.00 -2.12
C LYS A 274 -6.17 -2.09 -1.20
N THR A 275 -4.84 -2.21 -1.09
CA THR A 275 -4.18 -3.11 -0.13
C THR A 275 -4.56 -2.75 1.31
N MET A 276 -4.58 -1.47 1.68
CA MET A 276 -5.03 -1.05 3.01
C MET A 276 -6.50 -1.39 3.28
N GLY A 277 -7.37 -1.20 2.28
CA GLY A 277 -8.79 -1.56 2.39
C GLY A 277 -9.03 -3.05 2.62
N SER A 278 -8.29 -3.94 1.93
CA SER A 278 -8.39 -5.39 2.17
C SER A 278 -7.90 -5.79 3.57
N LEU A 279 -6.92 -5.08 4.12
CA LEU A 279 -6.43 -5.33 5.47
C LEU A 279 -7.46 -4.91 6.53
N ALA A 280 -8.21 -3.81 6.30
CA ALA A 280 -9.17 -3.30 7.28
C ALA A 280 -10.27 -4.32 7.63
N GLY A 281 -10.74 -5.10 6.66
CA GLY A 281 -11.77 -6.12 6.87
C GLY A 281 -11.31 -7.36 7.65
N ARG A 282 -9.99 -7.52 7.86
CA ARG A 282 -9.40 -8.64 8.61
C ARG A 282 -8.46 -8.17 9.72
N ALA A 283 -8.40 -6.86 9.99
CA ALA A 283 -7.40 -6.26 10.86
C ALA A 283 -7.44 -6.79 12.30
N GLU A 284 -8.61 -7.20 12.80
CA GLU A 284 -8.76 -7.79 14.14
C GLU A 284 -8.16 -9.19 14.28
N HIS A 285 -8.02 -9.94 13.18
CA HIS A 285 -7.64 -11.37 13.20
C HIS A 285 -6.33 -11.65 12.45
N ILE A 286 -5.68 -10.60 11.95
CA ILE A 286 -4.45 -10.75 11.17
C ILE A 286 -3.25 -10.85 12.11
N ASP A 287 -2.31 -11.71 11.76
CA ASP A 287 -1.07 -11.84 12.52
C ASP A 287 -0.29 -10.51 12.53
N PRO A 288 0.24 -10.07 13.69
CA PRO A 288 1.16 -8.96 13.85
C PRO A 288 2.23 -8.78 12.76
N GLY A 289 2.91 -9.86 12.39
CA GLY A 289 4.00 -9.85 11.39
C GLY A 289 3.47 -9.75 9.97
N GLU A 290 2.35 -10.40 9.68
CA GLU A 290 1.65 -10.26 8.40
C GLU A 290 1.15 -8.82 8.19
N LEU A 291 0.59 -8.22 9.25
CA LEU A 291 0.13 -6.83 9.27
C LEU A 291 1.25 -5.84 9.00
N GLU A 292 2.38 -5.98 9.69
CA GLU A 292 3.56 -5.15 9.49
C GLU A 292 4.07 -5.26 8.05
N THR A 293 4.23 -6.50 7.55
CA THR A 293 4.71 -6.76 6.19
C THR A 293 3.80 -6.11 5.15
N ALA A 294 2.49 -6.22 5.33
CA ALA A 294 1.51 -5.63 4.44
C ALA A 294 1.53 -4.10 4.49
N MET A 295 1.70 -3.50 5.68
CA MET A 295 1.86 -2.06 5.84
C MET A 295 3.16 -1.54 5.22
N VAL A 296 4.29 -2.24 5.37
CA VAL A 296 5.57 -1.91 4.74
C VAL A 296 5.42 -1.89 3.22
N ARG A 297 4.74 -2.91 2.64
CA ARG A 297 4.49 -2.95 1.18
C ARG A 297 3.56 -1.83 0.72
N ALA A 298 2.48 -1.57 1.46
CA ALA A 298 1.50 -0.55 1.09
C ALA A 298 2.07 0.88 1.20
N THR A 299 2.88 1.14 2.22
CA THR A 299 3.49 2.47 2.44
C THR A 299 4.80 2.67 1.68
N GLY A 300 5.49 1.58 1.33
CA GLY A 300 6.84 1.63 0.77
C GLY A 300 7.88 2.17 1.75
N ASP A 301 7.58 2.19 3.05
CA ASP A 301 8.48 2.59 4.14
C ASP A 301 9.16 1.35 4.73
N PRO A 302 10.42 1.05 4.38
CA PRO A 302 11.11 -0.13 4.87
C PRO A 302 11.41 -0.07 6.38
N ALA A 303 11.38 1.13 6.97
CA ALA A 303 11.60 1.35 8.40
C ALA A 303 10.32 1.27 9.23
N LEU A 304 9.16 1.06 8.61
CA LEU A 304 7.90 0.90 9.33
C LEU A 304 7.94 -0.40 10.16
N ARG A 305 7.70 -0.27 11.46
CA ARG A 305 7.60 -1.38 12.42
C ARG A 305 6.41 -1.18 13.35
N ILE A 306 5.81 -2.27 13.82
CA ILE A 306 4.79 -2.27 14.85
C ILE A 306 5.43 -2.82 16.12
N ALA A 307 5.44 -2.02 17.18
CA ALA A 307 5.89 -2.47 18.50
C ALA A 307 4.71 -2.61 19.47
N TYR A 308 4.83 -3.60 20.34
CA TYR A 308 3.82 -4.04 21.30
C TYR A 308 4.32 -3.76 22.70
N ARG A 309 3.44 -3.29 23.58
CA ARG A 309 3.80 -3.08 24.99
C ARG A 309 3.59 -4.37 25.78
N ALA A 310 4.69 -4.94 26.27
CA ALA A 310 4.72 -6.07 27.20
C ALA A 310 5.02 -5.58 28.63
N ALA A 311 4.89 -6.47 29.62
CA ALA A 311 5.14 -6.15 31.03
C ALA A 311 6.60 -5.72 31.30
N ASP A 312 7.54 -6.23 30.50
CA ASP A 312 8.98 -6.04 30.61
C ASP A 312 9.54 -4.98 29.64
N GLY A 313 8.72 -4.42 28.74
CA GLY A 313 9.17 -3.40 27.78
C GLY A 313 8.44 -3.44 26.44
N TRP A 314 9.07 -2.92 25.40
CA TRP A 314 8.55 -2.95 24.02
C TRP A 314 9.07 -4.17 23.28
N ARG A 315 8.19 -4.84 22.53
CA ARG A 315 8.52 -6.00 21.69
C ARG A 315 8.12 -5.76 20.25
N ASP A 316 8.80 -6.39 19.29
CA ASP A 316 8.43 -6.35 17.88
C ASP A 316 7.29 -7.34 17.54
N ALA A 317 6.88 -7.38 16.27
CA ALA A 317 5.87 -8.32 15.78
C ALA A 317 6.25 -9.80 15.91
N CYS A 318 7.53 -10.12 16.13
CA CYS A 318 8.03 -11.47 16.41
C CYS A 318 8.22 -11.73 17.91
N HIS A 319 7.65 -10.89 18.77
CA HIS A 319 7.79 -10.91 20.23
C HIS A 319 9.23 -10.76 20.75
N ARG A 320 10.16 -10.22 19.96
CA ARG A 320 11.54 -9.97 20.40
C ARG A 320 11.66 -8.60 21.05
N PRO A 321 12.60 -8.41 22.00
CA PRO A 321 12.87 -7.08 22.56
C PRO A 321 13.17 -6.07 21.46
N TYR A 322 12.45 -4.94 21.46
CA TYR A 322 12.60 -3.91 20.44
C TYR A 322 13.07 -2.59 21.04
N HIS A 323 14.24 -2.14 20.59
CA HIS A 323 14.78 -0.82 20.90
C HIS A 323 14.62 0.10 19.71
N ARG A 324 14.02 1.27 19.96
CA ARG A 324 13.75 2.25 18.91
C ARG A 324 15.03 2.99 18.49
N PRO A 325 15.33 3.08 17.19
CA PRO A 325 16.28 4.06 16.67
C PRO A 325 15.87 5.51 16.98
N ALA A 326 16.83 6.39 17.23
CA ALA A 326 16.56 7.78 17.64
C ALA A 326 15.89 8.63 16.53
N ASP A 327 16.15 8.28 15.27
CA ASP A 327 15.75 8.99 14.05
C ASP A 327 14.31 8.68 13.57
N LEU A 328 13.64 7.71 14.17
CA LEU A 328 12.28 7.30 13.79
C LEU A 328 11.20 8.00 14.60
N THR A 329 10.05 8.22 13.98
CA THR A 329 8.84 8.78 14.60
C THR A 329 7.99 7.67 15.20
N VAL A 330 7.28 7.97 16.30
CA VAL A 330 6.42 7.02 17.00
C VAL A 330 5.02 7.58 17.12
N GLN A 331 4.04 6.80 16.72
CA GLN A 331 2.63 7.04 17.05
C GLN A 331 2.12 5.96 17.99
N ARG A 332 1.68 6.38 19.16
CA ARG A 332 1.16 5.49 20.20
C ARG A 332 -0.33 5.22 19.99
N ILE A 333 -0.73 3.98 20.20
CA ILE A 333 -2.10 3.51 20.00
C ILE A 333 -2.70 3.12 21.35
N GLY A 334 -3.76 3.83 21.73
CA GLY A 334 -4.49 3.65 22.99
C GLY A 334 -3.87 4.37 24.19
N GLU A 335 -4.64 4.45 25.26
CA GLU A 335 -4.21 4.98 26.57
C GLU A 335 -4.61 3.97 27.67
N PRO A 336 -3.65 3.34 28.39
CA PRO A 336 -2.20 3.42 28.16
C PRO A 336 -1.78 2.85 26.79
N PRO A 337 -0.62 3.25 26.24
CA PRO A 337 -0.20 2.87 24.90
C PRO A 337 0.08 1.37 24.82
N ARG A 338 -0.72 0.65 24.04
CA ARG A 338 -0.63 -0.82 23.91
C ARG A 338 0.17 -1.24 22.69
N ALA A 339 0.11 -0.43 21.64
CA ALA A 339 0.94 -0.58 20.47
C ALA A 339 1.56 0.78 20.08
N ALA A 340 2.64 0.72 19.32
CA ALA A 340 3.32 1.86 18.76
C ALA A 340 3.65 1.57 17.29
N LEU A 341 3.22 2.46 16.42
CA LEU A 341 3.67 2.48 15.03
C LEU A 341 4.97 3.27 14.98
N ILE A 342 6.08 2.60 14.70
CA ILE A 342 7.36 3.23 14.41
C ILE A 342 7.46 3.39 12.91
N HIS A 343 7.74 4.60 12.45
CA HIS A 343 7.92 4.87 11.04
C HIS A 343 8.90 6.02 10.85
N THR A 344 9.40 6.17 9.64
CA THR A 344 10.39 7.20 9.38
C THR A 344 9.67 8.58 9.26
N PRO A 345 10.27 9.75 9.58
CA PRO A 345 9.54 11.02 9.76
C PRO A 345 8.66 11.47 8.60
N ALA A 346 9.12 11.31 7.37
CA ALA A 346 8.36 11.67 6.18
C ALA A 346 7.12 10.76 5.87
N LEU A 347 6.80 9.73 6.67
CA LEU A 347 5.48 9.08 6.62
C LEU A 347 4.45 9.89 7.40
N ALA A 348 4.83 10.53 8.52
CA ALA A 348 3.92 11.39 9.30
C ALA A 348 3.44 12.62 8.50
N GLU A 349 4.26 13.12 7.58
CA GLU A 349 3.87 14.21 6.68
C GLU A 349 2.76 13.80 5.68
N GLU A 350 2.55 12.50 5.44
CA GLU A 350 1.49 12.01 4.57
C GLU A 350 0.19 11.78 5.33
N THR A 351 -0.47 12.88 5.69
CA THR A 351 -1.68 12.88 6.53
C THR A 351 -2.76 11.89 6.07
N GLY A 352 -2.90 11.65 4.77
CA GLY A 352 -3.88 10.68 4.24
C GLY A 352 -3.49 9.22 4.49
N LEU A 353 -2.23 8.86 4.20
CA LEU A 353 -1.77 7.49 4.32
C LEU A 353 -1.49 7.13 5.78
N ILE A 354 -0.89 8.04 6.55
CA ILE A 354 -0.71 7.81 7.99
C ILE A 354 -2.06 7.69 8.70
N ARG A 355 -3.08 8.47 8.33
CA ARG A 355 -4.45 8.27 8.85
C ARG A 355 -5.01 6.89 8.51
N SER A 356 -4.80 6.41 7.28
CA SER A 356 -5.22 5.06 6.90
C SER A 356 -4.48 3.98 7.70
N VAL A 357 -3.17 4.13 7.88
CA VAL A 357 -2.35 3.20 8.68
C VAL A 357 -2.79 3.22 10.15
N LEU A 358 -2.97 4.40 10.75
CA LEU A 358 -3.43 4.55 12.12
C LEU A 358 -4.86 4.03 12.32
N ALA A 359 -5.76 4.29 11.38
CA ALA A 359 -7.10 3.71 11.42
C ALA A 359 -7.03 2.17 11.42
N LEU A 360 -6.15 1.60 10.62
CA LEU A 360 -5.91 0.16 10.61
C LEU A 360 -5.32 -0.35 11.92
N MET A 361 -4.42 0.43 12.55
CA MET A 361 -3.90 0.11 13.89
C MET A 361 -4.97 0.19 14.97
N HIS A 362 -5.88 1.15 14.91
CA HIS A 362 -7.00 1.23 15.85
C HIS A 362 -8.00 0.07 15.68
N LEU A 363 -8.18 -0.41 14.45
CA LEU A 363 -8.99 -1.61 14.17
C LEU A 363 -8.29 -2.89 14.66
N ALA A 364 -6.99 -3.02 14.45
CA ALA A 364 -6.23 -4.17 14.93
C ALA A 364 -6.08 -4.18 16.47
N PHE A 365 -6.10 -3.00 17.10
CA PHE A 365 -5.94 -2.83 18.54
C PHE A 365 -7.09 -2.00 19.13
N PRO A 366 -8.31 -2.55 19.20
CA PRO A 366 -9.48 -1.83 19.68
C PRO A 366 -9.34 -1.41 21.15
N PRO A 367 -10.04 -0.35 21.59
CA PRO A 367 -10.14 0.01 23.01
C PRO A 367 -10.68 -1.17 23.84
N PRO A 368 -10.29 -1.29 25.12
CA PRO A 368 -10.63 -2.44 25.96
C PRO A 368 -12.16 -2.65 26.07
N GLU A 369 -12.94 -1.57 26.00
CA GLU A 369 -14.41 -1.60 26.01
C GLU A 369 -15.03 -2.28 24.77
N ASN A 370 -14.35 -2.25 23.63
CA ASN A 370 -14.81 -2.87 22.37
C ASN A 370 -14.20 -4.26 22.12
N ARG A 371 -13.49 -4.81 23.11
CA ARG A 371 -12.91 -6.15 22.96
C ARG A 371 -14.02 -7.18 23.18
N LYS A 372 -14.21 -8.10 22.23
CA LYS A 372 -14.77 -9.40 22.61
C LYS A 372 -13.87 -9.98 23.70
N PRO A 373 -14.40 -10.51 24.82
CA PRO A 373 -13.57 -11.12 25.84
C PRO A 373 -12.66 -12.13 25.14
N GLU A 374 -11.37 -11.85 25.17
CA GLU A 374 -10.35 -12.76 24.68
C GLU A 374 -10.56 -14.05 25.48
N PRO A 375 -10.74 -15.22 24.83
CA PRO A 375 -10.82 -16.45 25.59
C PRO A 375 -9.53 -16.52 26.40
N GLN A 376 -9.66 -16.39 27.72
CA GLN A 376 -8.51 -16.57 28.58
C GLN A 376 -7.91 -17.92 28.21
N PRO A 377 -6.58 -18.03 28.00
CA PRO A 377 -5.99 -19.32 27.71
C PRO A 377 -6.36 -20.25 28.87
N VAL A 378 -7.34 -21.12 28.62
CA VAL A 378 -7.72 -22.17 29.55
C VAL A 378 -6.49 -23.07 29.63
N PRO A 379 -5.93 -23.27 30.83
CA PRO A 379 -4.80 -24.16 30.98
C PRO A 379 -5.25 -25.53 30.46
N HIS A 380 -4.50 -26.08 29.52
CA HIS A 380 -4.76 -27.40 28.98
C HIS A 380 -3.67 -28.37 29.39
N ALA A 381 -4.03 -29.63 29.61
CA ALA A 381 -3.12 -30.69 30.02
C ALA A 381 -3.34 -31.94 29.17
N PHE A 382 -2.26 -32.54 28.71
CA PHE A 382 -2.25 -33.85 28.07
C PHE A 382 -1.98 -34.92 29.12
N VAL A 383 -2.83 -35.94 29.21
CA VAL A 383 -2.66 -37.04 30.18
C VAL A 383 -2.27 -38.31 29.44
N SER A 384 -1.05 -38.78 29.72
CA SER A 384 -0.46 -40.03 29.22
C SER A 384 -0.61 -41.12 30.27
N TYR A 385 -1.18 -42.27 29.91
CA TYR A 385 -1.54 -43.35 30.84
C TYR A 385 -1.64 -44.71 30.15
N LEU A 386 -1.64 -45.80 30.91
CA LEU A 386 -1.93 -47.14 30.38
C LEU A 386 -3.42 -47.37 30.25
N ARG A 387 -3.81 -48.23 29.30
CA ARG A 387 -5.23 -48.42 29.01
C ARG A 387 -6.00 -49.05 30.17
N GLU A 388 -5.32 -49.87 30.94
CA GLU A 388 -5.80 -50.57 32.12
C GLU A 388 -6.14 -49.59 33.27
N ASP A 389 -5.50 -48.42 33.30
CA ASP A 389 -5.66 -47.41 34.35
C ASP A 389 -6.82 -46.42 34.09
N SER A 390 -7.75 -46.77 33.19
CA SER A 390 -8.80 -45.85 32.72
C SER A 390 -9.66 -45.30 33.85
N ASP A 391 -10.07 -46.15 34.79
CA ASP A 391 -11.03 -45.75 35.83
C ASP A 391 -10.44 -44.67 36.74
N ALA A 392 -9.17 -44.82 37.13
CA ALA A 392 -8.46 -43.83 37.93
C ALA A 392 -8.20 -42.55 37.13
N VAL A 393 -7.81 -42.67 35.85
CA VAL A 393 -7.54 -41.51 34.99
C VAL A 393 -8.81 -40.74 34.67
N ASP A 394 -9.95 -41.40 34.45
CA ASP A 394 -11.23 -40.75 34.19
C ASP A 394 -11.69 -39.93 35.40
N ARG A 395 -11.44 -40.43 36.62
CA ARG A 395 -11.65 -39.66 37.87
C ARG A 395 -10.75 -38.42 37.91
N LEU A 396 -9.45 -38.58 37.65
CA LEU A 396 -8.49 -37.47 37.65
C LEU A 396 -8.87 -36.40 36.62
N VAL A 397 -9.28 -36.82 35.43
CA VAL A 397 -9.73 -35.96 34.34
C VAL A 397 -10.99 -35.18 34.74
N ALA A 398 -11.96 -35.84 35.38
CA ALA A 398 -13.16 -35.18 35.87
C ALA A 398 -12.83 -34.09 36.89
N ASP A 399 -11.92 -34.38 37.84
CA ASP A 399 -11.50 -33.43 38.86
C ASP A 399 -10.74 -32.22 38.26
N LEU A 400 -9.79 -32.47 37.35
CA LEU A 400 -9.07 -31.40 36.65
C LEU A 400 -10.01 -30.52 35.81
N ARG A 401 -10.98 -31.12 35.10
CA ARG A 401 -11.98 -30.39 34.33
C ARG A 401 -12.90 -29.56 35.21
N SER A 402 -13.29 -30.06 36.39
CA SER A 402 -14.08 -29.30 37.37
C SER A 402 -13.34 -28.06 37.90
N CYS A 403 -11.99 -28.09 37.87
CA CYS A 403 -11.13 -26.97 38.22
C CYS A 403 -10.84 -26.01 37.03
N GLY A 404 -11.50 -26.19 35.89
CA GLY A 404 -11.35 -25.31 34.72
C GLY A 404 -10.12 -25.61 33.84
N ILE A 405 -9.52 -26.79 33.99
CA ILE A 405 -8.41 -27.25 33.14
C ILE A 405 -8.97 -28.08 31.97
N THR A 406 -8.62 -27.74 30.74
CA THR A 406 -9.00 -28.53 29.55
C THR A 406 -8.08 -29.73 29.42
N VAL A 407 -8.61 -30.94 29.66
CA VAL A 407 -7.80 -32.17 29.62
C VAL A 407 -8.01 -32.94 28.32
N TRP A 408 -6.90 -33.30 27.68
CA TRP A 408 -6.81 -34.11 26.47
C TRP A 408 -6.38 -35.54 26.81
N LEU A 409 -7.10 -36.53 26.28
CA LEU A 409 -6.81 -37.96 26.41
C LEU A 409 -6.53 -38.56 25.03
N ASP A 410 -5.58 -39.50 24.96
CA ASP A 410 -5.18 -40.23 23.75
C ASP A 410 -6.37 -40.87 22.98
N ARG A 411 -7.51 -41.12 23.65
CA ARG A 411 -8.65 -41.85 23.06
C ARG A 411 -9.69 -41.01 22.35
N THR A 412 -9.83 -39.72 22.66
CA THR A 412 -11.06 -38.98 22.32
C THR A 412 -10.88 -37.92 21.23
N GLU A 413 -9.65 -37.54 20.88
CA GLU A 413 -9.40 -36.35 20.06
C GLU A 413 -8.43 -36.54 18.88
N ILE A 414 -8.11 -37.80 18.52
CA ILE A 414 -7.24 -38.14 17.40
C ILE A 414 -8.08 -38.77 16.28
N LEU A 415 -8.15 -38.12 15.12
CA LEU A 415 -8.98 -38.57 14.00
C LEU A 415 -8.23 -39.58 13.11
N PRO A 416 -8.96 -40.50 12.43
CA PRO A 416 -8.35 -41.38 11.44
C PRO A 416 -7.61 -40.57 10.35
N GLY A 417 -6.29 -40.80 10.23
CA GLY A 417 -5.43 -40.09 9.27
C GLY A 417 -4.47 -39.08 9.90
N ASP A 418 -4.65 -38.74 11.19
CA ASP A 418 -3.73 -37.86 11.90
C ASP A 418 -2.36 -38.53 12.12
N ARG A 419 -1.29 -37.75 11.92
CA ARG A 419 0.05 -38.17 12.33
C ARG A 419 0.16 -37.99 13.84
N TRP A 420 -0.06 -39.07 14.57
CA TRP A 420 -0.11 -39.12 16.04
C TRP A 420 0.99 -38.28 16.75
N ALA A 421 2.26 -38.48 16.38
CA ALA A 421 3.39 -37.72 16.93
C ALA A 421 3.32 -36.19 16.68
N GLN A 422 2.67 -35.75 15.60
CA GLN A 422 2.50 -34.32 15.29
C GLN A 422 1.35 -33.70 16.07
N VAL A 423 0.29 -34.46 16.35
CA VAL A 423 -0.85 -34.00 17.16
C VAL A 423 -0.42 -33.77 18.60
N ILE A 424 0.28 -34.76 19.19
CA ILE A 424 0.81 -34.66 20.55
C ILE A 424 1.81 -33.50 20.64
N LYS A 425 2.76 -33.40 19.69
CA LYS A 425 3.72 -32.31 19.67
C LYS A 425 3.05 -30.94 19.55
N LYS A 426 1.99 -30.80 18.74
CA LYS A 426 1.24 -29.55 18.61
C LYS A 426 0.54 -29.16 19.90
N ALA A 427 -0.21 -30.09 20.52
CA ALA A 427 -0.89 -29.86 21.79
C ALA A 427 0.09 -29.48 22.92
N ILE A 428 1.29 -30.06 22.89
CA ILE A 428 2.37 -29.76 23.84
C ILE A 428 3.04 -28.39 23.55
N CYS A 429 3.32 -28.06 22.28
CA CYS A 429 3.95 -26.79 21.90
C CYS A 429 3.05 -25.57 22.12
N ASP A 430 1.73 -25.75 22.02
CA ASP A 430 0.71 -24.69 22.23
C ASP A 430 0.57 -24.27 23.72
N GLY A 431 1.38 -24.85 24.60
CA GLY A 431 1.59 -24.37 25.98
C GLY A 431 0.98 -25.24 27.08
N GLY A 432 0.35 -26.37 26.73
CA GLY A 432 -0.25 -27.30 27.69
C GLY A 432 0.76 -28.07 28.54
N PHE A 433 0.34 -28.54 29.72
CA PHE A 433 1.13 -29.39 30.62
C PHE A 433 1.09 -30.86 30.18
N PHE A 434 2.12 -31.64 30.52
CA PHE A 434 2.15 -33.08 30.25
C PHE A 434 2.11 -33.84 31.58
N ILE A 435 1.04 -34.61 31.78
CA ILE A 435 0.82 -35.43 32.98
C ILE A 435 1.09 -36.89 32.59
N ALA A 436 2.04 -37.52 33.24
CA ALA A 436 2.36 -38.94 33.03
C ALA A 436 1.88 -39.76 34.23
N CYS A 437 0.86 -40.58 34.04
CA CYS A 437 0.25 -41.40 35.08
C CYS A 437 0.87 -42.80 35.09
N PHE A 438 1.45 -43.20 36.22
CA PHE A 438 2.12 -44.48 36.42
C PHE A 438 1.34 -45.35 37.41
N SER A 439 1.34 -46.65 37.15
CA SER A 439 0.81 -47.71 38.01
C SER A 439 1.77 -48.91 37.98
N PRO A 440 1.65 -49.89 38.90
CA PRO A 440 2.43 -51.12 38.85
C PRO A 440 2.35 -51.87 37.52
N ALA A 441 1.24 -51.72 36.78
CA ALA A 441 1.05 -52.35 35.47
C ALA A 441 2.10 -51.92 34.43
N TYR A 442 2.68 -50.72 34.59
CA TYR A 442 3.71 -50.20 33.68
C TYR A 442 4.99 -51.02 33.70
N ALA A 443 5.42 -51.52 34.87
CA ALA A 443 6.63 -52.33 35.00
C ALA A 443 6.54 -53.69 34.29
N HIS A 444 5.33 -54.15 33.96
CA HIS A 444 5.09 -55.45 33.33
C HIS A 444 4.93 -55.38 31.81
N ARG A 445 5.18 -54.23 31.18
CA ARG A 445 4.97 -54.01 29.74
C ARG A 445 6.22 -53.49 29.06
N ASP A 446 6.79 -54.30 28.16
CA ASP A 446 7.93 -53.88 27.34
C ASP A 446 7.55 -52.88 26.22
N LYS A 447 6.29 -52.90 25.76
CA LYS A 447 5.79 -52.06 24.65
C LYS A 447 4.43 -51.48 24.98
N THR A 448 4.31 -50.14 24.95
CA THR A 448 3.08 -49.39 25.24
C THR A 448 3.06 -48.11 24.39
N HIS A 449 1.88 -47.56 24.11
CA HIS A 449 1.77 -46.24 23.48
C HIS A 449 2.36 -45.15 24.39
N MET A 450 2.13 -45.27 25.70
CA MET A 450 2.75 -44.40 26.71
C MET A 450 4.28 -44.29 26.56
N ASN A 451 5.00 -45.36 26.17
CA ASN A 451 6.44 -45.29 25.91
C ASN A 451 6.82 -44.35 24.75
N GLU A 452 6.00 -44.26 23.70
CA GLU A 452 6.24 -43.36 22.58
C GLU A 452 5.90 -41.92 22.96
N GLU A 453 4.78 -41.70 23.66
CA GLU A 453 4.40 -40.39 24.19
C GLU A 453 5.45 -39.82 25.16
N LEU A 454 5.98 -40.66 26.06
CA LEU A 454 7.06 -40.29 26.97
C LEU A 454 8.32 -39.88 26.20
N THR A 455 8.69 -40.57 25.12
CA THR A 455 9.84 -40.16 24.28
C THR A 455 9.62 -38.76 23.72
N ILE A 456 8.45 -38.52 23.14
CA ILE A 456 8.09 -37.22 22.54
C ILE A 456 8.11 -36.11 23.60
N ALA A 457 7.58 -36.40 24.79
CA ALA A 457 7.54 -35.47 25.90
C ALA A 457 8.94 -35.14 26.43
N VAL A 458 9.82 -36.13 26.59
CA VAL A 458 11.21 -35.93 27.01
C VAL A 458 12.00 -35.10 25.99
N ASP A 459 11.85 -35.39 24.70
CA ASP A 459 12.49 -34.61 23.64
C ASP A 459 12.05 -33.13 23.62
N GLU A 460 10.83 -32.86 24.09
CA GLU A 460 10.31 -31.51 24.21
C GLU A 460 10.70 -30.83 25.53
N LEU A 461 10.75 -31.59 26.63
CA LEU A 461 11.28 -31.13 27.93
C LEU A 461 12.70 -30.60 27.78
N ARG A 462 13.54 -31.30 27.02
CA ARG A 462 14.95 -30.91 26.73
C ARG A 462 15.11 -29.55 26.04
N LYS A 463 14.06 -29.04 25.39
CA LYS A 463 14.07 -27.73 24.71
C LYS A 463 13.58 -26.60 25.60
N ARG A 464 13.07 -26.91 26.79
CA ARG A 464 12.47 -25.95 27.72
C ARG A 464 13.49 -25.51 28.79
N PRO A 465 13.33 -24.31 29.37
CA PRO A 465 14.11 -23.89 30.54
C PRO A 465 13.96 -24.88 31.70
N ARG A 466 15.05 -25.23 32.39
CA ARG A 466 15.06 -26.23 33.48
C ARG A 466 14.25 -25.81 34.71
N ASP A 467 13.96 -24.53 34.86
CA ASP A 467 13.14 -23.97 35.95
C ASP A 467 11.62 -24.05 35.67
N ARG A 468 11.21 -24.48 34.47
CA ARG A 468 9.79 -24.56 34.10
C ARG A 468 9.20 -25.92 34.43
N ARG A 469 8.25 -25.94 35.38
CA ARG A 469 7.35 -27.08 35.62
C ARG A 469 6.44 -27.27 34.42
N TRP A 470 6.59 -28.40 33.72
CA TRP A 470 5.83 -28.72 32.51
C TRP A 470 5.49 -30.21 32.43
N PHE A 471 6.46 -31.06 32.74
CA PHE A 471 6.29 -32.50 32.87
C PHE A 471 5.92 -32.83 34.32
N LEU A 472 4.78 -33.51 34.53
CA LEU A 472 4.20 -33.79 35.83
C LEU A 472 4.02 -35.32 36.00
N PRO A 473 4.94 -36.01 36.68
CA PRO A 473 4.77 -37.43 37.01
C PRO A 473 3.71 -37.62 38.10
N VAL A 474 2.80 -38.56 37.89
CA VAL A 474 1.70 -38.89 38.80
C VAL A 474 1.66 -40.39 39.04
N LEU A 475 1.64 -40.83 40.29
CA LEU A 475 1.41 -42.21 40.68
C LEU A 475 -0.08 -42.41 40.95
N LEU A 476 -0.72 -43.34 40.24
CA LEU A 476 -2.10 -43.76 40.50
C LEU A 476 -2.16 -44.76 41.65
N GLU A 477 -1.14 -45.60 41.74
CA GLU A 477 -0.88 -46.60 42.77
C GLU A 477 0.63 -46.58 43.10
N PRO A 478 1.05 -47.02 44.31
CA PRO A 478 2.46 -47.00 44.68
C PRO A 478 3.31 -47.85 43.72
N CYS A 479 4.18 -47.21 42.94
CA CYS A 479 5.12 -47.88 42.06
C CYS A 479 6.43 -47.08 41.90
N ALA A 480 7.49 -47.77 41.47
CA ALA A 480 8.73 -47.10 41.11
C ALA A 480 8.60 -46.48 39.71
N LEU A 481 9.02 -45.22 39.59
CA LEU A 481 9.13 -44.56 38.28
C LEU A 481 10.22 -45.24 37.44
N PRO A 482 10.04 -45.34 36.11
CA PRO A 482 11.06 -45.94 35.25
C PRO A 482 12.31 -45.07 35.20
N ASP A 483 13.49 -45.69 35.27
CA ASP A 483 14.78 -45.03 35.06
C ASP A 483 14.92 -44.62 33.58
N ARG A 484 14.55 -43.39 33.27
CA ARG A 484 14.48 -42.85 31.91
C ARG A 484 15.19 -41.52 31.82
N ASP A 485 16.24 -41.47 30.99
CA ASP A 485 17.10 -40.30 30.80
C ASP A 485 16.33 -39.08 30.27
N LEU A 486 16.26 -38.03 31.08
CA LEU A 486 15.68 -36.74 30.72
C LEU A 486 16.70 -35.83 30.00
N GLY A 487 17.98 -36.20 30.01
CA GLY A 487 19.10 -35.40 29.50
C GLY A 487 19.75 -34.55 30.59
N GLY A 488 21.01 -34.15 30.37
CA GLY A 488 21.75 -33.35 31.34
C GLY A 488 22.16 -34.09 32.63
N GLY A 489 22.06 -35.43 32.62
CA GLY A 489 22.39 -36.29 33.76
C GLY A 489 21.23 -36.52 34.74
N GLU A 490 20.01 -36.08 34.39
CA GLU A 490 18.79 -36.31 35.18
C GLU A 490 17.98 -37.49 34.61
N SER A 491 17.41 -38.29 35.50
CA SER A 491 16.44 -39.34 35.19
C SER A 491 15.03 -38.94 35.63
N LEU A 492 14.01 -39.63 35.15
CA LEU A 492 12.61 -39.40 35.50
C LEU A 492 12.35 -39.54 37.02
N ASP A 493 13.08 -40.43 37.68
CA ASP A 493 13.08 -40.60 39.15
C ASP A 493 13.49 -39.32 39.89
N ASP A 494 14.37 -38.50 39.31
CA ASP A 494 14.81 -37.24 39.91
C ASP A 494 13.72 -36.16 39.94
N LEU A 495 12.61 -36.35 39.21
CA LEU A 495 11.48 -35.43 39.23
C LEU A 495 10.57 -35.69 40.43
N HIS A 496 10.19 -34.60 41.11
CA HIS A 496 9.13 -34.68 42.11
C HIS A 496 7.82 -35.15 41.48
N HIS A 497 7.19 -36.15 42.07
CA HIS A 497 5.95 -36.76 41.61
C HIS A 497 4.82 -36.54 42.62
N VAL A 498 3.59 -36.66 42.14
CA VAL A 498 2.38 -36.62 42.97
C VAL A 498 1.82 -38.03 43.11
N ASP A 499 1.57 -38.48 44.33
CA ASP A 499 0.99 -39.79 44.61
C ASP A 499 -0.50 -39.69 44.95
N LEU A 500 -1.37 -40.11 44.03
CA LEU A 500 -2.83 -40.09 44.19
C LEU A 500 -3.35 -41.23 45.09
N SER A 501 -2.53 -42.24 45.36
CA SER A 501 -2.95 -43.43 46.13
C SER A 501 -3.01 -43.19 47.64
N GLN A 502 -2.25 -42.21 48.13
CA GLN A 502 -2.22 -41.85 49.55
C GLN A 502 -3.35 -40.89 49.92
N ASP A 503 -3.40 -39.72 49.28
CA ASP A 503 -4.43 -38.70 49.48
C ASP A 503 -4.80 -38.07 48.14
N TRP A 504 -5.87 -38.59 47.56
CA TRP A 504 -6.38 -38.17 46.26
C TRP A 504 -6.67 -36.67 46.18
N GLU A 505 -7.36 -36.13 47.19
CA GLU A 505 -7.82 -34.74 47.14
C GLU A 505 -6.66 -33.75 47.28
N SER A 506 -5.74 -34.01 48.21
CA SER A 506 -4.54 -33.17 48.37
C SER A 506 -3.63 -33.25 47.15
N ALA A 507 -3.46 -34.45 46.57
CA ALA A 507 -2.67 -34.67 45.36
C ALA A 507 -3.25 -33.93 44.14
N VAL A 508 -4.58 -33.99 43.93
CA VAL A 508 -5.25 -33.22 42.87
C VAL A 508 -5.08 -31.72 43.08
N ARG A 509 -5.21 -31.21 44.31
CA ARG A 509 -4.98 -29.79 44.62
C ARG A 509 -3.55 -29.34 44.27
N LEU A 510 -2.55 -30.17 44.56
CA LEU A 510 -1.16 -29.91 44.19
C LEU A 510 -0.96 -29.87 42.67
N LEU A 511 -1.59 -30.79 41.93
CA LEU A 511 -1.56 -30.79 40.46
C LEU A 511 -2.23 -29.55 39.87
N VAL A 512 -3.40 -29.17 40.36
CA VAL A 512 -4.10 -27.95 39.95
C VAL A 512 -3.24 -26.71 40.23
N HIS A 513 -2.60 -26.64 41.39
CA HIS A 513 -1.69 -25.55 41.73
C HIS A 513 -0.46 -25.51 40.80
N ALA A 514 0.11 -26.66 40.45
CA ALA A 514 1.24 -26.75 39.52
C ALA A 514 0.85 -26.26 38.10
N ILE A 515 -0.39 -26.52 37.67
CA ILE A 515 -0.91 -26.17 36.34
C ILE A 515 -1.37 -24.70 36.27
N MET A 516 -2.05 -24.20 37.30
CA MET A 516 -2.64 -22.85 37.30
C MET A 516 -1.69 -21.76 37.83
N GLY A 517 -0.61 -22.15 38.54
CA GLY A 517 0.29 -21.22 39.22
C GLY A 517 -0.36 -20.48 40.39
N SER A 518 0.25 -19.38 40.84
CA SER A 518 -0.27 -18.49 41.90
C SER A 518 -1.49 -17.67 41.45
N ARG A 519 -2.57 -18.33 41.04
CA ARG A 519 -3.91 -17.73 41.00
C ARG A 519 -4.62 -18.11 42.31
N PRO A 520 -4.89 -17.15 43.21
CA PRO A 520 -5.60 -17.45 44.44
C PRO A 520 -7.09 -17.53 44.11
N GLU A 521 -7.57 -18.71 43.77
CA GLU A 521 -8.97 -19.14 43.92
C GLU A 521 -9.09 -20.57 43.39
N VAL A 522 -8.95 -21.55 44.29
CA VAL A 522 -9.46 -22.90 44.06
C VAL A 522 -10.97 -22.82 44.33
N PRO A 523 -11.86 -23.10 43.37
CA PRO A 523 -13.29 -23.13 43.63
C PRO A 523 -13.62 -24.17 44.70
N THR A 524 -14.46 -23.78 45.66
CA THR A 524 -14.92 -24.52 46.85
C THR A 524 -15.82 -25.73 46.51
N ALA A 525 -15.46 -26.52 45.49
CA ALA A 525 -16.26 -27.65 45.00
C ALA A 525 -15.84 -29.02 45.57
N LEU A 526 -14.73 -29.11 46.31
CA LEU A 526 -14.24 -30.35 46.92
C LEU A 526 -14.53 -30.47 48.43
N GLU A 527 -15.32 -29.56 49.02
CA GLU A 527 -15.58 -29.56 50.48
C GLU A 527 -16.92 -30.17 50.91
N HIS A 528 -17.74 -30.70 50.00
CA HIS A 528 -19.05 -31.26 50.37
C HIS A 528 -19.24 -32.71 49.91
N ALA A 529 -18.63 -33.63 50.65
CA ALA A 529 -19.16 -34.98 50.81
C ALA A 529 -19.54 -35.18 52.29
N PRO A 530 -20.84 -35.23 52.66
CA PRO A 530 -21.23 -35.62 54.01
C PRO A 530 -21.04 -37.14 54.17
N GLY A 531 -19.97 -37.51 54.87
CA GLY A 531 -19.80 -38.84 55.42
C GLY A 531 -20.78 -39.12 56.56
N ALA A 532 -21.40 -40.29 56.48
CA ALA A 532 -21.86 -41.16 57.56
C ALA A 532 -22.71 -40.54 58.70
N GLN A 533 -24.03 -40.76 58.61
CA GLN A 533 -24.90 -40.89 59.78
C GLN A 533 -24.72 -42.30 60.39
N THR A 534 -24.53 -42.36 61.71
CA THR A 534 -25.12 -43.28 62.73
C THR A 534 -24.11 -43.72 63.78
N PRO A 535 -24.55 -44.06 65.02
CA PRO A 535 -25.93 -44.15 65.52
C PRO A 535 -26.42 -42.96 66.36
#